data_AF-A0A8X6V6E3-F1
#
_entry.id   AF-A0A8X6V6E3-F1
#
_cell.length_a   1.000
_cell.length_b   1.000
_cell.length_c   1.000
_cell.angle_alpha   90.00
_cell.angle_beta   90.00
_cell.angle_gamma   90.00
#
_symmetry.space_group_name_H-M   'P 1'
#
loop_
_entity.id
_entity.type
_entity.pdbx_description
1 polymer ?
#
loop_
_entity_poly.entity_id
_entity_poly.type
_entity_poly.pdbx_seq_one_letter_code
_entity_poly.pdbx_strand_id
1 'polypeptide(L)'
;MKDVVYWSAESWENVTDQTLIKSWKKLWPTLEYAENQPENDVTSLRQLVQTIPGCEEAGERDINKWMEEDGETAEFLNDDDIAAAVTQESMKEEGSDAMR
;
A
#
# COMPACT_ATOMS: atom_id res chain seq x y z
N MET A 1 -0.59 -1.18 18.32
CA MET A 1 -0.96 -1.33 16.90
C MET A 1 -1.81 -0.15 16.43
N LYS A 2 -2.93 0.17 17.10
CA LYS A 2 -3.78 1.33 16.78
C LYS A 2 -3.03 2.66 16.65
N ASP A 3 -2.14 2.97 17.59
CA ASP A 3 -1.37 4.22 17.55
C ASP A 3 -0.43 4.31 16.35
N VAL A 4 0.14 3.17 15.92
CA VAL A 4 1.01 3.10 14.74
C VAL A 4 0.21 3.34 13.47
N VAL A 5 -0.97 2.72 13.36
CA VAL A 5 -1.88 2.92 12.22
C VAL A 5 -2.32 4.38 12.15
N TYR A 6 -2.68 4.97 13.29
CA TYR A 6 -3.06 6.38 13.39
C TYR A 6 -1.92 7.31 12.96
N TRP A 7 -0.70 7.11 13.48
CA TRP A 7 0.46 7.91 13.08
C TRP A 7 0.83 7.75 11.61
N SER A 8 0.65 6.55 11.03
CA SER A 8 0.85 6.35 9.60
C SER A 8 -0.14 7.13 8.75
N ALA A 9 -1.42 7.12 9.13
CA ALA A 9 -2.47 7.90 8.45
C ALA A 9 -2.21 9.41 8.58
N GLU A 10 -1.95 9.90 9.80
CA GLU A 10 -1.63 11.30 10.05
C GLU A 10 -0.35 11.74 9.32
N SER A 11 0.66 10.87 9.24
CA SER A 11 1.88 11.16 8.48
C SER A 11 1.60 11.28 6.98
N TRP A 12 0.69 10.48 6.43
CA TRP A 12 0.32 10.52 5.02
C TRP A 12 -0.30 11.87 4.63
N GLU A 13 -1.16 12.45 5.48
CA GLU A 13 -1.74 13.79 5.26
C GLU A 13 -0.68 14.91 5.20
N ASN A 14 0.48 14.68 5.81
CA ASN A 14 1.61 15.62 5.79
C ASN A 14 2.53 15.43 4.57
N VAL A 15 2.35 14.37 3.76
CA VAL A 15 3.14 14.13 2.56
C VAL A 15 2.62 15.01 1.42
N THR A 16 3.50 15.84 0.87
CA THR A 16 3.18 16.68 -0.30
C THR A 16 3.54 15.99 -1.61
N ASP A 17 2.88 16.38 -2.71
CA ASP A 17 3.21 15.92 -4.07
C ASP A 17 4.70 16.11 -4.39
N GLN A 18 5.28 17.23 -3.97
CA GLN A 18 6.71 17.47 -4.16
C GLN A 18 7.59 16.45 -3.44
N THR A 19 7.16 15.96 -2.28
CA THR A 19 7.87 14.94 -1.51
C THR A 19 7.84 13.61 -2.25
N LEU A 20 6.67 13.24 -2.79
CA LEU A 20 6.51 12.03 -3.61
C LEU A 20 7.37 12.13 -4.87
N ILE A 21 7.27 13.23 -5.63
CA ILE A 21 8.06 13.44 -6.86
C ILE A 21 9.56 13.35 -6.58
N LYS A 22 10.06 13.98 -5.51
CA LYS A 22 11.48 13.92 -5.14
C LYS A 22 11.91 12.51 -4.72
N SER A 23 11.07 11.80 -3.99
CA SER A 23 11.35 10.43 -3.54
C SER A 23 11.43 9.49 -4.74
N TRP A 24 10.47 9.58 -5.66
CA TRP A 24 10.49 8.84 -6.91
C TRP A 24 11.68 9.21 -7.79
N LYS A 25 12.05 10.49 -7.92
CA LYS A 25 13.26 10.91 -8.64
C LYS A 25 14.56 10.38 -8.01
N LYS A 26 14.60 10.20 -6.69
CA LYS A 26 15.78 9.64 -6.03
C LYS A 26 15.95 8.16 -6.34
N LEU A 27 14.85 7.42 -6.40
CA LEU A 27 14.83 6.01 -6.81
C LEU A 27 15.04 5.86 -8.33
N TRP A 28 14.48 6.79 -9.10
CA TRP A 28 14.50 6.81 -10.55
C TRP A 28 14.89 8.20 -11.08
N PRO A 29 16.20 8.49 -11.24
CA PRO A 29 16.68 9.81 -11.67
C PRO A 29 16.24 10.24 -13.07
N THR A 30 15.99 9.28 -13.96
CA THR A 30 15.50 9.51 -15.33
C THR A 30 13.97 9.56 -15.45
N LEU A 31 13.24 9.48 -14.32
CA LEU A 31 11.78 9.57 -14.33
C LEU A 31 11.34 10.99 -14.67
N GLU A 32 10.64 11.11 -15.81
CA GLU A 32 9.95 12.33 -16.21
C GLU A 32 8.49 12.23 -15.80
N TYR A 33 8.08 13.08 -14.86
CA TYR A 33 6.68 13.15 -14.45
C TYR A 33 5.90 13.93 -15.51
N ALA A 34 5.10 13.22 -16.31
CA ALA A 34 4.23 13.82 -17.32
C ALA A 34 2.80 13.85 -16.80
N GLU A 35 2.19 15.04 -16.75
CA GLU A 35 0.86 15.28 -16.19
C GLU A 35 -0.28 14.61 -16.99
N ASN A 36 0.01 14.08 -18.20
CA ASN A 36 -0.96 13.47 -19.12
C ASN A 36 -0.43 12.19 -19.79
N GLN A 37 0.30 11.34 -19.07
CA GLN A 37 0.71 10.04 -19.62
C GLN A 37 -0.51 9.11 -19.77
N PRO A 38 -0.61 8.34 -20.87
CA PRO A 38 -1.64 7.31 -20.99
C PRO A 38 -1.46 6.27 -19.88
N GLU A 39 -2.56 5.88 -19.27
CA GLU A 39 -2.60 4.85 -18.24
C GLU A 39 -2.00 3.54 -18.76
N ASN A 40 -1.09 3.00 -17.95
CA ASN A 40 -0.75 1.57 -17.85
C ASN A 40 -0.04 0.92 -19.04
N ASP A 41 1.30 0.88 -18.97
CA ASP A 41 2.07 -0.24 -19.51
C ASP A 41 2.66 -1.05 -18.35
N VAL A 42 1.99 -2.15 -17.97
CA VAL A 42 2.43 -3.11 -16.94
C VAL A 42 3.87 -3.60 -17.20
N THR A 43 4.27 -3.66 -18.48
CA THR A 43 5.61 -4.06 -18.90
C THR A 43 6.68 -3.07 -18.41
N SER A 44 6.35 -1.77 -18.43
CA SER A 44 7.23 -0.70 -17.95
C SER A 44 7.41 -0.74 -16.43
N LEU A 45 6.34 -1.09 -15.69
CA LEU A 45 6.36 -1.19 -14.23
C LEU A 45 7.16 -2.40 -13.75
N ARG A 46 7.04 -3.55 -14.42
CA ARG A 46 7.85 -4.73 -14.06
C ARG A 46 9.34 -4.45 -14.21
N GLN A 47 9.74 -3.89 -15.35
CA GLN A 47 11.15 -3.56 -15.60
C GLN A 47 11.68 -2.60 -14.54
N LEU A 48 10.87 -1.62 -14.14
CA LEU A 48 11.21 -0.72 -13.03
C LEU A 48 11.44 -1.48 -11.73
N VAL A 49 10.46 -2.27 -11.28
CA VAL A 49 10.51 -2.93 -9.97
C VAL A 49 11.75 -3.81 -9.86
N GLN A 50 12.14 -4.48 -10.94
CA GLN A 50 13.35 -5.30 -10.99
C GLN A 50 14.66 -4.50 -10.86
N THR A 51 14.64 -3.17 -11.04
CA THR A 51 15.82 -2.32 -10.80
C THR A 51 16.02 -1.96 -9.32
N ILE A 52 15.01 -2.19 -8.48
CA ILE A 52 15.07 -1.89 -7.04
C ILE A 52 15.82 -3.05 -6.37
N PRO A 53 16.89 -2.77 -5.59
CA PRO A 53 17.63 -3.82 -4.87
C PRO A 53 16.70 -4.64 -3.96
N GLY A 54 16.68 -5.95 -4.13
CA GLY A 54 15.80 -6.88 -3.41
C GLY A 54 14.45 -7.16 -4.09
N CYS A 55 14.20 -6.61 -5.28
CA CYS A 55 12.98 -6.84 -6.08
C CYS A 55 13.26 -7.44 -7.46
N GLU A 56 14.47 -7.98 -7.69
CA GLU A 56 14.93 -8.49 -8.99
C GLU A 56 14.06 -9.64 -9.51
N GLU A 57 13.45 -10.41 -8.60
CA GLU A 57 12.61 -11.57 -8.92
C GLU A 57 11.14 -11.22 -9.17
N ALA A 58 10.75 -9.94 -9.08
CA ALA A 58 9.36 -9.52 -9.30
C ALA A 58 8.87 -9.95 -10.69
N GLY A 59 7.85 -10.81 -10.70
CA GLY A 59 7.23 -11.35 -11.90
C GLY A 59 6.00 -10.56 -12.32
N GLU A 60 5.53 -10.81 -13.54
CA GLU A 60 4.30 -10.23 -14.07
C GLU A 60 3.08 -10.56 -13.18
N ARG A 61 3.05 -11.76 -12.60
CA ARG A 61 2.02 -12.14 -11.63
C ARG A 61 2.02 -11.26 -10.38
N ASP A 62 3.19 -10.87 -9.88
CA ASP A 62 3.29 -10.02 -8.69
C ASP A 62 2.80 -8.61 -9.01
N ILE A 63 3.18 -8.09 -10.18
CA ILE A 63 2.71 -6.78 -10.65
C ILE A 63 1.20 -6.78 -10.89
N ASN A 64 0.66 -7.79 -11.57
CA ASN A 64 -0.78 -7.90 -11.83
C ASN A 64 -1.56 -8.00 -10.52
N LYS A 65 -1.06 -8.78 -9.56
CA LYS A 65 -1.65 -8.86 -8.23
C LYS A 65 -1.71 -7.48 -7.57
N TRP A 66 -0.64 -6.69 -7.60
CA TRP A 66 -0.64 -5.34 -7.02
C TRP A 66 -1.58 -4.37 -7.75
N MET A 67 -1.72 -4.50 -9.07
CA MET A 67 -2.59 -3.64 -9.88
C MET A 67 -4.07 -4.02 -9.78
N GLU A 68 -4.39 -5.29 -9.51
CA GLU A 68 -5.75 -5.82 -9.41
C GLU A 68 -6.32 -5.75 -7.98
N GLU A 69 -5.47 -5.61 -6.95
CA GLU A 69 -5.89 -5.67 -5.54
C GLU A 69 -6.74 -4.48 -5.07
N ASP A 70 -6.74 -3.35 -5.79
CA ASP A 70 -7.62 -2.20 -5.52
C ASP A 70 -9.03 -2.34 -6.19
N GLY A 71 -9.35 -3.52 -6.71
CA GLY A 71 -10.63 -3.83 -7.39
C GLY A 71 -11.81 -4.17 -6.46
N GLU A 72 -12.83 -4.88 -6.99
CA GLU A 72 -14.15 -5.15 -6.38
C GLU A 72 -14.16 -5.76 -4.97
N THR A 73 -13.01 -6.20 -4.45
CA THR A 73 -12.83 -6.75 -3.10
C THR A 73 -12.27 -5.75 -2.09
N ALA A 74 -11.92 -4.53 -2.50
CA ALA A 74 -11.53 -3.46 -1.59
C ALA A 74 -12.75 -3.05 -0.75
N GLU A 75 -12.87 -3.62 0.45
CA GLU A 75 -13.83 -3.15 1.45
C GLU A 75 -13.39 -1.75 1.85
N PHE A 76 -14.10 -0.73 1.35
CA PHE A 76 -13.99 0.64 1.88
C PHE A 76 -14.61 0.67 3.27
N LEU A 77 -13.89 0.13 4.25
CA LEU A 77 -14.27 0.19 5.65
C LEU A 77 -14.22 1.65 6.09
N ASN A 78 -15.34 2.16 6.58
CA ASN A 78 -15.36 3.46 7.24
C ASN A 78 -14.76 3.35 8.66
N ASP A 79 -14.54 4.48 9.32
CA ASP A 79 -13.95 4.52 10.66
C ASP A 79 -14.70 3.65 11.68
N ASP A 80 -16.03 3.55 11.56
CA ASP A 80 -16.85 2.73 12.45
C ASP A 80 -16.66 1.23 12.16
N ASP A 81 -16.54 0.83 10.89
CA ASP A 81 -16.26 -0.54 10.48
C ASP A 81 -14.85 -0.99 10.95
N ILE A 82 -13.87 -0.10 10.82
CA ILE A 82 -12.50 -0.33 11.31
C ILE A 82 -12.49 -0.45 12.83
N ALA A 83 -13.16 0.48 13.54
CA ALA A 83 -13.28 0.42 14.99
C ALA A 83 -13.94 -0.88 15.45
N ALA A 84 -15.02 -1.31 14.80
CA ALA A 84 -15.72 -2.55 15.10
C ALA A 84 -14.82 -3.78 14.88
N ALA A 85 -14.11 -3.86 13.75
CA ALA A 85 -13.21 -4.98 13.44
C ALA A 85 -12.12 -5.15 14.50
N VAL A 86 -11.44 -4.05 14.87
CA VAL A 86 -10.35 -4.11 15.85
C VAL A 86 -10.86 -4.47 17.25
N THR A 87 -12.08 -4.03 17.60
CA THR A 87 -12.64 -4.34 18.92
C THR A 87 -13.15 -5.78 19.01
N GLN A 88 -13.65 -6.36 17.91
CA GLN A 88 -14.04 -7.77 17.86
C GLN A 88 -12.85 -8.73 17.92
N GLU A 89 -11.72 -8.36 17.32
CA GLU A 89 -10.50 -9.19 17.36
C GLU A 89 -9.94 -9.31 18.79
N SER A 90 -9.96 -8.21 19.56
CA SER A 90 -9.57 -8.22 20.99
C SER A 90 -10.47 -9.09 21.90
N MET A 91 -11.74 -9.32 21.54
CA MET A 91 -12.65 -10.18 22.32
C MET A 91 -12.48 -11.68 21.99
N LYS A 92 -11.90 -12.02 20.85
CA LYS A 92 -11.68 -13.43 20.44
C LYS A 92 -10.43 -14.04 21.09
N GLU A 93 -9.42 -13.25 21.43
CA GLU A 93 -8.23 -13.72 22.14
C GLU A 93 -8.50 -14.05 23.62
N GLU A 94 -9.38 -13.31 24.30
CA GLU A 94 -9.70 -13.56 25.72
C GLU A 94 -10.62 -14.77 25.95
N GLY A 95 -11.28 -15.28 24.90
CA GLY A 95 -12.17 -16.45 24.99
C GLY A 95 -11.46 -17.81 24.97
N SER A 96 -10.20 -17.87 24.54
CA SER A 96 -9.46 -19.15 24.43
C SER A 96 -8.68 -19.53 25.69
N ASP A 97 -8.45 -18.60 26.62
CA ASP A 97 -7.73 -18.88 27.88
C ASP A 97 -8.67 -19.18 29.06
N ALA A 98 -9.99 -19.06 28.85
CA ALA A 98 -11.00 -19.40 29.85
C ALA A 98 -11.35 -20.91 29.92
N MET A 99 -10.67 -21.76 29.13
CA MET A 99 -10.88 -23.21 29.15
C MET A 99 -9.56 -23.99 29.08
N ARG A 100 -8.73 -23.84 30.11
CA ARG A 100 -7.71 -24.83 30.47
C ARG A 100 -7.53 -24.96 31.98
#